data_AF-A0A4S5E6B6-F1
#
_entry.id   AF-A0A4S5E6B6-F1
#
_cell.length_a   1.000
_cell.length_b   1.000
_cell.length_c   1.000
_cell.angle_alpha   90.00
_cell.angle_beta   90.00
_cell.angle_gamma   90.00
#
_symmetry.space_group_name_H-M   'P 1'
#
loop_
_entity.id
_entity.type
_entity.pdbx_description
1 polymer ?
#
loop_
_entity_poly.entity_id
_entity_poly.type
_entity_poly.pdbx_seq_one_letter_code
_entity_poly.pdbx_strand_id
1 'polypeptide(L)'
;MTTPPGWCGDRRPGGGCQGSEKVPPLRSEGSDRSRGATTMHRIDDIVDLLVVGGGTAGIVGARTAAKLGAKVLPAERSRTGGDCLWTGCVPSKTLLSAAAAGAHHDGTNAEYFAVARRRVAAAITAVEPDDAPETLRAACVEAHTVGPTADTGGSGSVVVSTSDGASYRADVLLSHCRKDTAHRRLGLQGLGVDLDEDGHVLVSAAMRTSASTIWAAGDVTTHADLTHVAGAYASTAVSNAVLGLRRSISLTVPRVTYTSPEVAAVGVTSVGGRGLRESVVQHSHADRAITEGQEEGFSRLIIGRGGRILGGTIVGPRAGESPAELTLAVQRKLSTTDLAAVIHPYPTYNDALWNAALADARTALESRPAMIALSLLIRLTRRRVTRRRQPPAVG
;
A
#
# COMPACT_ATOMS: atom_id res chain seq x y z
N MET A 1 -4.10 -4.39 -41.96
CA MET A 1 -4.30 -2.94 -42.08
C MET A 1 -5.50 -2.55 -41.23
N THR A 2 -5.25 -2.09 -40.01
CA THR A 2 -6.17 -1.33 -39.14
C THR A 2 -5.29 -0.71 -38.06
N THR A 3 -5.13 0.61 -38.11
CA THR A 3 -4.36 1.42 -37.15
C THR A 3 -5.16 1.58 -35.85
N PRO A 4 -4.55 1.42 -34.66
CA PRO A 4 -5.19 1.83 -33.41
C PRO A 4 -5.10 3.36 -33.22
N PRO A 5 -6.05 3.96 -32.48
CA PRO A 5 -6.20 5.42 -32.39
C PRO A 5 -5.05 6.09 -31.62
N GLY A 6 -4.78 7.33 -32.05
CA GLY A 6 -3.54 8.05 -31.87
C GLY A 6 -3.23 8.52 -30.45
N TRP A 7 -1.98 8.29 -30.06
CA TRP A 7 -1.32 9.00 -28.98
C TRP A 7 -0.72 10.28 -29.57
N CYS A 8 -1.31 11.42 -29.26
CA CYS A 8 -0.89 12.72 -29.80
C CYS A 8 0.35 13.22 -29.03
N GLY A 9 1.53 12.86 -29.53
CA GLY A 9 2.80 13.44 -29.12
C GLY A 9 3.20 14.52 -30.12
N ASP A 10 2.79 15.77 -29.87
CA ASP A 10 3.54 16.96 -30.29
C ASP A 10 2.92 18.21 -29.65
N ARG A 11 3.60 18.80 -28.67
CA ARG A 11 3.31 20.17 -28.22
C ARG A 11 4.10 21.12 -29.12
N ARG A 12 3.42 21.79 -30.04
CA ARG A 12 3.83 23.12 -30.50
C ARG A 12 2.90 24.16 -29.88
N PRO A 13 3.41 25.28 -29.36
CA PRO A 13 2.56 26.35 -28.83
C PRO A 13 2.01 27.16 -30.00
N GLY A 14 0.69 27.29 -30.07
CA GLY A 14 0.00 28.16 -31.03
C GLY A 14 -0.51 27.43 -32.27
N GLY A 15 -1.77 26.98 -32.23
CA GLY A 15 -2.47 26.42 -33.38
C GLY A 15 -3.80 25.84 -32.95
N GLY A 16 -4.87 26.63 -33.04
CA GLY A 16 -6.23 26.15 -32.82
C GLY A 16 -6.65 25.22 -33.96
N CYS A 17 -7.14 24.03 -33.62
CA CYS A 17 -7.78 23.13 -34.56
C CYS A 17 -9.26 22.96 -34.18
N GLN A 18 -10.11 23.61 -34.96
CA GLN A 18 -11.52 23.25 -35.11
C GLN A 18 -11.60 21.92 -35.87
N GLY A 19 -12.32 20.95 -35.32
CA GLY A 19 -12.52 19.63 -35.92
C GLY A 19 -13.61 18.88 -35.16
N SER A 20 -14.86 19.20 -35.47
CA SER A 20 -16.05 18.56 -34.93
C SER A 20 -16.27 17.19 -35.59
N GLU A 21 -16.03 16.10 -34.87
CA GLU A 21 -16.62 14.80 -35.21
C GLU A 21 -17.73 14.48 -34.19
N LYS A 22 -18.96 14.64 -34.69
CA LYS A 22 -20.20 14.29 -33.99
C LYS A 22 -20.28 12.77 -33.84
N VAL A 23 -20.32 12.31 -32.59
CA VAL A 23 -20.75 10.95 -32.24
C VAL A 23 -22.19 10.76 -32.77
N PRO A 24 -22.51 9.68 -33.51
CA PRO A 24 -23.84 9.50 -34.06
C PRO A 24 -24.85 9.21 -32.93
N PRO A 25 -26.10 9.73 -33.01
CA PRO A 25 -27.12 9.42 -32.04
C PRO A 25 -27.59 7.97 -32.23
N LEU A 26 -27.72 7.25 -31.11
CA LEU A 26 -28.38 5.95 -31.05
C LEU A 26 -29.82 6.09 -31.57
N ARG A 27 -30.15 5.33 -32.61
CA ARG A 27 -31.49 5.29 -33.22
C ARG A 27 -32.52 4.79 -32.22
N SER A 28 -33.61 5.54 -32.10
CA SER A 28 -34.85 5.12 -31.47
C SER A 28 -35.64 4.18 -32.38
N GLU A 29 -35.83 2.93 -31.99
CA GLU A 29 -36.95 2.12 -32.47
C GLU A 29 -37.90 1.90 -31.30
N GLY A 30 -39.15 2.37 -31.48
CA GLY A 30 -40.21 2.22 -30.50
C GLY A 30 -41.02 0.96 -30.74
N SER A 31 -41.24 0.19 -29.67
CA SER A 31 -42.42 -0.62 -29.32
C SER A 31 -41.92 -1.59 -28.24
N ASP A 32 -42.26 -1.40 -26.97
CA ASP A 32 -43.55 -1.80 -26.41
C ASP A 32 -43.75 -1.06 -25.08
N ARG A 33 -44.94 -0.47 -24.90
CA ARG A 33 -45.35 0.19 -23.66
C ARG A 33 -45.94 -0.87 -22.73
N SER A 34 -45.09 -1.55 -21.96
CA SER A 34 -45.57 -2.36 -20.84
C SER A 34 -44.62 -2.29 -19.62
N ARG A 35 -44.98 -1.37 -18.71
CA ARG A 35 -44.75 -1.44 -17.24
C ARG A 35 -43.33 -1.82 -16.77
N GLY A 36 -42.37 -0.93 -16.91
CA GLY A 36 -41.16 -0.90 -16.08
C GLY A 36 -41.40 0.03 -14.88
N ALA A 37 -41.69 -0.53 -13.71
CA ALA A 37 -41.72 0.23 -12.47
C ALA A 37 -40.32 0.83 -12.23
N THR A 38 -40.19 2.14 -12.29
CA THR A 38 -39.06 2.85 -11.71
C THR A 38 -39.13 2.61 -10.21
N THR A 39 -38.37 1.65 -9.69
CA THR A 39 -38.27 1.43 -8.26
C THR A 39 -37.60 2.66 -7.66
N MET A 40 -38.39 3.64 -7.24
CA MET A 40 -37.94 4.67 -6.32
C MET A 40 -37.47 3.95 -5.05
N HIS A 41 -36.15 3.78 -4.89
CA HIS A 41 -35.59 3.37 -3.62
C HIS A 41 -35.93 4.46 -2.60
N ARG A 42 -36.85 4.15 -1.69
CA ARG A 42 -37.21 5.03 -0.57
C ARG A 42 -36.00 5.17 0.35
N ILE A 43 -35.99 6.26 1.10
CA ILE A 43 -35.08 6.60 2.20
C ILE A 43 -34.94 5.47 3.27
N ASP A 44 -35.72 4.39 3.17
CA ASP A 44 -35.84 3.31 4.15
C ASP A 44 -34.85 2.14 3.94
N ASP A 45 -34.06 2.12 2.86
CA ASP A 45 -33.05 1.07 2.66
C ASP A 45 -31.80 1.34 3.51
N ILE A 46 -31.69 0.62 4.64
CA ILE A 46 -30.55 0.66 5.55
C ILE A 46 -29.43 -0.23 5.00
N VAL A 47 -28.26 0.36 4.79
CA VAL A 47 -27.00 -0.34 4.56
C VAL A 47 -26.07 -0.07 5.73
N ASP A 48 -25.25 -1.06 6.10
CA ASP A 48 -24.37 -0.94 7.27
C ASP A 48 -23.19 -0.02 6.97
N LEU A 49 -22.67 -0.05 5.73
CA LEU A 49 -21.53 0.76 5.32
C LEU A 49 -21.65 1.23 3.87
N LEU A 50 -21.59 2.54 3.67
CA LEU A 50 -21.31 3.16 2.38
C LEU A 50 -19.80 3.34 2.20
N VAL A 51 -19.27 2.96 1.05
CA VAL A 51 -17.85 3.14 0.69
C VAL A 51 -17.76 4.11 -0.48
N VAL A 52 -17.17 5.29 -0.25
CA VAL A 52 -17.01 6.33 -1.28
C VAL A 52 -15.59 6.27 -1.86
N GLY A 53 -15.51 5.91 -3.14
CA GLY A 53 -14.29 5.73 -3.92
C GLY A 53 -13.99 4.24 -4.18
N GLY A 54 -13.67 3.91 -5.42
CA GLY A 54 -13.37 2.58 -5.94
C GLY A 54 -11.87 2.34 -6.19
N GLY A 55 -11.01 3.11 -5.55
CA GLY A 55 -9.56 2.83 -5.47
C GLY A 55 -9.24 1.73 -4.45
N THR A 56 -7.96 1.49 -4.19
CA THR A 56 -7.52 0.37 -3.32
C THR A 56 -8.14 0.38 -1.93
N ALA A 57 -8.18 1.54 -1.26
CA ALA A 57 -8.81 1.64 0.07
C ALA A 57 -10.31 1.27 0.00
N GLY A 58 -11.02 1.65 -1.05
CA GLY A 58 -12.45 1.42 -1.18
C GLY A 58 -12.77 -0.02 -1.52
N ILE A 59 -12.03 -0.62 -2.45
CA ILE A 59 -12.15 -2.04 -2.79
C ILE A 59 -11.83 -2.90 -1.56
N VAL A 60 -10.73 -2.62 -0.87
CA VAL A 60 -10.35 -3.37 0.35
C VAL A 60 -11.35 -3.14 1.47
N GLY A 61 -11.84 -1.91 1.64
CA GLY A 61 -12.85 -1.56 2.62
C GLY A 61 -14.16 -2.32 2.39
N ALA A 62 -14.69 -2.25 1.16
CA ALA A 62 -15.92 -2.93 0.78
C ALA A 62 -15.81 -4.46 0.95
N ARG A 63 -14.69 -5.06 0.51
CA ARG A 63 -14.43 -6.50 0.70
C ARG A 63 -14.33 -6.89 2.17
N THR A 64 -13.62 -6.10 2.97
CA THR A 64 -13.48 -6.35 4.41
C THR A 64 -14.85 -6.32 5.08
N ALA A 65 -15.67 -5.30 4.80
CA ALA A 65 -17.01 -5.17 5.36
C ALA A 65 -17.91 -6.35 4.94
N ALA A 66 -17.94 -6.70 3.66
CA ALA A 66 -18.73 -7.81 3.14
C ALA A 66 -18.32 -9.16 3.78
N LYS A 67 -17.01 -9.40 3.98
CA LYS A 67 -16.51 -10.59 4.68
C LYS A 67 -16.92 -10.64 6.15
N LEU A 68 -17.17 -9.49 6.77
CA LEU A 68 -17.70 -9.38 8.13
C LEU A 68 -19.24 -9.50 8.19
N GLY A 69 -19.92 -9.69 7.05
CA GLY A 69 -21.37 -9.84 6.97
C GLY A 69 -22.14 -8.53 6.86
N ALA A 70 -21.46 -7.39 6.72
CA ALA A 70 -22.11 -6.09 6.54
C ALA A 70 -22.76 -5.96 5.16
N LYS A 71 -23.88 -5.26 5.09
CA LYS A 71 -24.50 -4.77 3.87
C LYS A 71 -23.73 -3.53 3.40
N VAL A 72 -22.98 -3.69 2.31
CA VAL A 72 -22.10 -2.64 1.78
C VAL A 72 -22.70 -2.03 0.54
N LEU A 73 -22.66 -0.70 0.45
CA LEU A 73 -22.92 0.04 -0.77
C LEU A 73 -21.61 0.71 -1.23
N PRO A 74 -20.90 0.18 -2.24
CA PRO A 74 -19.80 0.89 -2.87
C PRO A 74 -20.34 1.98 -3.81
N ALA A 75 -19.71 3.15 -3.80
CA ALA A 75 -20.00 4.26 -4.70
C ALA A 75 -18.71 4.76 -5.36
N GLU A 76 -18.63 4.64 -6.68
CA GLU A 76 -17.51 5.10 -7.50
C GLU A 76 -18.04 5.83 -8.73
N ARG A 77 -17.49 7.03 -8.98
CA ARG A 77 -17.92 7.90 -10.08
C ARG A 77 -17.32 7.53 -11.44
N SER A 78 -16.23 6.78 -11.42
CA SER A 78 -15.42 6.45 -12.59
C SER A 78 -15.22 4.93 -12.67
N ARG A 79 -13.98 4.47 -12.86
CA ARG A 79 -13.67 3.05 -12.98
C ARG A 79 -13.03 2.55 -11.71
N THR A 80 -13.48 1.40 -11.22
CA THR A 80 -12.85 0.72 -10.07
C THR A 80 -11.42 0.30 -10.39
N GLY A 81 -10.61 0.10 -9.36
CA GLY A 81 -9.17 -0.21 -9.45
C GLY A 81 -8.29 1.03 -9.34
N GLY A 82 -8.85 2.22 -9.56
CA GLY A 82 -8.16 3.51 -9.39
C GLY A 82 -6.88 3.62 -10.22
N ASP A 83 -5.99 4.54 -9.84
CA ASP A 83 -4.76 4.76 -10.59
C ASP A 83 -3.84 3.53 -10.58
N CYS A 84 -3.83 2.76 -9.49
CA CYS A 84 -2.97 1.58 -9.35
C CYS A 84 -3.10 0.58 -10.50
N LEU A 85 -4.34 0.22 -10.85
CA LEU A 85 -4.63 -0.73 -11.94
C LEU A 85 -4.38 -0.12 -13.33
N TRP A 86 -4.74 1.14 -13.51
CA TRP A 86 -4.95 1.69 -14.85
C TRP A 86 -3.82 2.54 -15.39
N THR A 87 -3.12 3.27 -14.53
CA THR A 87 -2.14 4.30 -14.94
C THR A 87 -0.87 4.29 -14.11
N GLY A 88 -0.89 3.68 -12.92
CA GLY A 88 0.18 3.68 -11.95
C GLY A 88 0.86 2.32 -11.84
N CYS A 89 0.74 1.67 -10.68
CA CYS A 89 1.56 0.52 -10.30
C CYS A 89 1.58 -0.62 -11.31
N VAL A 90 0.43 -1.08 -11.81
CA VAL A 90 0.37 -2.21 -12.74
C VAL A 90 1.06 -1.86 -14.06
N PRO A 91 0.65 -0.79 -14.80
CA PRO A 91 1.33 -0.39 -16.02
C PRO A 91 2.82 -0.09 -15.83
N SER A 92 3.19 0.70 -14.82
CA SER A 92 4.59 1.13 -14.63
C SER A 92 5.51 -0.05 -14.30
N LYS A 93 5.08 -1.00 -13.45
CA LYS A 93 5.88 -2.19 -13.13
C LYS A 93 6.00 -3.15 -14.32
N THR A 94 4.92 -3.29 -15.10
CA THR A 94 4.99 -4.08 -16.34
C THR A 94 5.92 -3.43 -17.37
N LEU A 95 5.94 -2.10 -17.46
CA LEU A 95 6.89 -1.37 -18.32
C LEU A 95 8.34 -1.56 -17.86
N LEU A 96 8.62 -1.45 -16.56
CA LEU A 96 9.96 -1.72 -16.01
C LEU A 96 10.42 -3.15 -16.29
N SER A 97 9.53 -4.13 -16.10
CA SER A 97 9.81 -5.53 -16.42
C SER A 97 10.05 -5.74 -17.92
N ALA A 98 9.27 -5.08 -18.78
CA ALA A 98 9.48 -5.12 -20.23
C ALA A 98 10.80 -4.43 -20.63
N ALA A 99 11.23 -3.38 -19.94
CA ALA A 99 12.50 -2.70 -20.14
C ALA A 99 13.67 -3.62 -19.79
N ALA A 100 13.63 -4.24 -18.61
CA ALA A 100 14.64 -5.21 -18.20
C ALA A 100 14.77 -6.38 -19.18
N ALA A 101 13.65 -6.93 -19.67
CA ALA A 101 13.65 -8.02 -20.64
C ALA A 101 14.06 -7.58 -22.06
N GLY A 102 13.91 -6.30 -22.39
CA GLY A 102 14.14 -5.72 -23.72
C GLY A 102 15.54 -5.17 -23.94
N ALA A 103 16.42 -5.21 -22.93
CA ALA A 103 17.78 -4.67 -23.01
C ALA A 103 18.63 -5.30 -24.13
N HIS A 104 18.21 -6.47 -24.65
CA HIS A 104 18.84 -7.19 -25.76
C HIS A 104 17.87 -7.43 -26.93
N HIS A 105 16.90 -6.55 -27.16
CA HIS A 105 15.98 -6.69 -28.28
C HIS A 105 16.67 -6.38 -29.62
N ASP A 106 16.73 -7.36 -30.52
CA ASP A 106 17.36 -7.23 -31.85
C ASP A 106 16.48 -6.50 -32.90
N GLY A 107 15.27 -6.06 -32.53
CA GLY A 107 14.32 -5.37 -33.42
C GLY A 107 14.34 -3.85 -33.28
N THR A 108 13.47 -3.19 -34.05
CA THR A 108 13.30 -1.74 -33.97
C THR A 108 12.65 -1.30 -32.66
N ASN A 109 12.90 -0.06 -32.25
CA ASN A 109 12.21 0.54 -31.10
C ASN A 109 10.68 0.46 -31.22
N ALA A 110 10.14 0.57 -32.43
CA ALA A 110 8.71 0.48 -32.67
C ALA A 110 8.14 -0.92 -32.34
N GLU A 111 8.86 -1.98 -32.71
CA GLU A 111 8.50 -3.36 -32.41
C GLU A 111 8.60 -3.64 -30.91
N TYR A 112 9.68 -3.17 -30.28
CA TYR A 112 9.85 -3.24 -28.83
C TYR A 112 8.68 -2.58 -28.08
N PHE A 113 8.33 -1.33 -28.43
CA PHE A 113 7.21 -0.64 -27.80
C PHE A 113 5.87 -1.33 -28.05
N ALA A 114 5.67 -1.96 -29.21
CA ALA A 114 4.47 -2.75 -29.47
C ALA A 114 4.38 -3.99 -28.56
N VAL A 115 5.50 -4.67 -28.29
CA VAL A 115 5.57 -5.76 -27.31
C VAL A 115 5.29 -5.24 -25.90
N ALA A 116 5.96 -4.17 -25.48
CA ALA A 116 5.77 -3.59 -24.15
C ALA A 116 4.30 -3.18 -23.91
N ARG A 117 3.66 -2.51 -24.87
CA ARG A 117 2.23 -2.15 -24.80
C ARG A 117 1.33 -3.37 -24.67
N ARG A 118 1.58 -4.44 -25.42
CA ARG A 118 0.81 -5.69 -25.31
C ARG A 118 0.96 -6.34 -23.93
N ARG A 119 2.17 -6.33 -23.37
CA ARG A 119 2.40 -6.86 -22.00
C ARG A 119 1.65 -6.05 -20.96
N VAL A 120 1.68 -4.71 -21.05
CA VAL A 120 0.90 -3.83 -20.16
C VAL A 120 -0.59 -4.13 -20.26
N ALA A 121 -1.14 -4.18 -21.47
CA ALA A 121 -2.55 -4.50 -21.67
C ALA A 121 -2.92 -5.87 -21.07
N ALA A 122 -2.09 -6.90 -21.32
CA ALA A 122 -2.31 -8.24 -20.76
C ALA A 122 -2.24 -8.26 -19.22
N ALA A 123 -1.32 -7.52 -18.61
CA ALA A 123 -1.23 -7.41 -17.16
C ALA A 123 -2.46 -6.73 -16.56
N ILE A 124 -2.95 -5.64 -17.18
CA ILE A 124 -4.19 -4.99 -16.75
C ILE A 124 -5.36 -5.96 -16.86
N THR A 125 -5.55 -6.63 -18.01
CA THR A 125 -6.64 -7.59 -18.20
C THR A 125 -6.59 -8.77 -17.22
N ALA A 126 -5.38 -9.18 -16.80
CA ALA A 126 -5.23 -10.24 -15.82
C ALA A 126 -5.59 -9.79 -14.39
N VAL A 127 -5.34 -8.52 -14.03
CA VAL A 127 -5.58 -7.99 -12.66
C VAL A 127 -6.98 -7.39 -12.52
N GLU A 128 -7.53 -6.80 -13.58
CA GLU A 128 -8.84 -6.12 -13.58
C GLU A 128 -9.98 -6.94 -12.95
N PRO A 129 -10.13 -8.26 -13.20
CA PRO A 129 -11.21 -9.04 -12.58
C PRO A 129 -11.19 -9.00 -11.05
N ASP A 130 -10.01 -8.88 -10.45
CA ASP A 130 -9.84 -8.74 -9.01
C ASP A 130 -10.22 -7.35 -8.50
N ASP A 131 -10.48 -6.37 -9.36
CA ASP A 131 -10.92 -5.01 -8.99
C ASP A 131 -12.28 -4.64 -9.62
N ALA A 132 -12.90 -5.59 -10.33
CA ALA A 132 -14.11 -5.35 -11.10
C ALA A 132 -15.35 -5.10 -10.20
N PRO A 133 -16.28 -4.23 -10.61
CA PRO A 133 -17.51 -3.95 -9.87
C PRO A 133 -18.37 -5.19 -9.59
N GLU A 134 -18.36 -6.16 -10.51
CA GLU A 134 -19.08 -7.43 -10.41
C GLU A 134 -18.57 -8.27 -9.23
N THR A 135 -17.25 -8.23 -8.98
CA THR A 135 -16.61 -8.86 -7.82
C THR A 135 -16.97 -8.16 -6.51
N LEU A 136 -17.55 -6.96 -6.56
CA LEU A 136 -17.94 -6.17 -5.41
C LEU A 136 -19.46 -6.13 -5.13
N ARG A 137 -20.32 -6.77 -5.93
CA ARG A 137 -21.78 -6.51 -5.91
C ARG A 137 -22.07 -4.99 -5.88
N ALA A 138 -21.25 -4.20 -6.57
CA ALA A 138 -21.30 -2.75 -6.54
C ALA A 138 -22.40 -2.24 -7.47
N ALA A 139 -23.16 -1.25 -7.02
CA ALA A 139 -23.89 -0.36 -7.92
C ALA A 139 -22.91 0.76 -8.32
N CYS A 140 -22.63 0.93 -9.62
CA CYS A 140 -21.86 2.08 -10.11
C CYS A 140 -22.76 3.32 -10.04
N VAL A 141 -22.85 3.95 -8.87
CA VAL A 141 -23.63 5.17 -8.69
C VAL A 141 -22.74 6.30 -8.20
N GLU A 142 -22.90 7.47 -8.80
CA GLU A 142 -22.28 8.70 -8.30
C GLU A 142 -23.00 9.08 -7.00
N ALA A 143 -22.30 8.95 -5.86
CA ALA A 143 -22.83 9.34 -4.56
C ALA A 143 -22.57 10.82 -4.29
N HIS A 144 -23.63 11.56 -3.98
CA HIS A 144 -23.61 12.89 -3.43
C HIS A 144 -24.02 12.81 -1.95
N THR A 145 -23.08 12.95 -1.03
CA THR A 145 -23.46 13.05 0.39
C THR A 145 -24.26 14.32 0.60
N VAL A 146 -25.50 14.18 1.06
CA VAL A 146 -26.32 15.28 1.56
C VAL A 146 -26.04 15.37 3.06
N GLY A 147 -26.02 16.59 3.60
CA GLY A 147 -25.65 16.85 5.01
C GLY A 147 -26.45 16.01 6.03
N PRO A 148 -26.05 16.03 7.31
CA PRO A 148 -26.68 15.18 8.31
C PRO A 148 -28.15 15.58 8.48
N THR A 149 -29.08 14.70 8.14
CA THR A 149 -30.47 14.83 8.58
C THR A 149 -30.55 14.30 10.00
N ALA A 150 -30.46 15.21 10.97
CA ALA A 150 -30.73 14.90 12.37
C ALA A 150 -32.23 14.59 12.53
N ASP A 151 -32.60 13.33 12.40
CA ASP A 151 -33.89 12.87 12.88
C ASP A 151 -33.79 12.75 14.41
N THR A 152 -34.76 13.30 15.12
CA THR A 152 -34.77 13.50 16.58
C THR A 152 -34.57 12.20 17.35
N GLY A 153 -33.31 11.85 17.65
CA GLY A 153 -32.96 10.61 18.37
C GLY A 153 -31.49 10.43 18.77
N GLY A 154 -30.63 11.45 18.64
CA GLY A 154 -29.29 11.46 19.26
C GLY A 154 -28.21 10.57 18.63
N SER A 155 -28.51 9.70 17.65
CA SER A 155 -27.51 8.99 16.86
C SER A 155 -27.45 9.58 15.44
N GLY A 156 -26.49 10.47 15.19
CA GLY A 156 -26.33 11.14 13.89
C GLY A 156 -26.00 10.16 12.77
N SER A 157 -27.01 9.73 12.01
CA SER A 157 -26.83 8.92 10.82
C SER A 157 -26.61 9.81 9.60
N VAL A 158 -25.63 9.47 8.75
CA VAL A 158 -25.40 10.17 7.48
C VAL A 158 -26.37 9.63 6.44
N VAL A 159 -27.07 10.53 5.74
CA VAL A 159 -27.88 10.16 4.58
C VAL A 159 -27.12 10.52 3.32
N VAL A 160 -26.93 9.54 2.44
CA VAL A 160 -26.25 9.76 1.16
C VAL A 160 -27.24 9.63 0.05
N SER A 161 -27.32 10.66 -0.78
CA SER A 161 -28.14 10.66 -1.98
C SER A 161 -27.29 10.35 -3.19
N THR A 162 -27.77 9.48 -4.06
CA THR A 162 -27.07 9.12 -5.28
C THR A 162 -27.62 9.92 -6.46
N SER A 163 -26.87 9.99 -7.56
CA SER A 163 -27.26 10.75 -8.76
C SER A 163 -28.52 10.23 -9.45
N ASP A 164 -28.89 8.97 -9.19
CA ASP A 164 -30.15 8.35 -9.60
C ASP A 164 -31.34 8.69 -8.67
N GLY A 165 -31.11 9.51 -7.63
CA GLY A 165 -32.10 9.97 -6.68
C GLY A 165 -32.38 9.01 -5.51
N ALA A 166 -31.70 7.86 -5.42
CA ALA A 166 -31.81 7.00 -4.24
C ALA A 166 -31.15 7.66 -3.01
N SER A 167 -31.56 7.24 -1.82
CA SER A 167 -31.01 7.76 -0.56
C SER A 167 -30.86 6.64 0.45
N TYR A 168 -29.70 6.59 1.11
CA TYR A 168 -29.32 5.51 2.02
C TYR A 168 -28.87 6.06 3.37
N ARG A 169 -29.22 5.37 4.46
CA ARG A 169 -28.73 5.65 5.81
C ARG A 169 -27.62 4.65 6.15
N ALA A 170 -26.42 5.13 6.45
CA ALA A 170 -25.25 4.28 6.68
C ALA A 170 -24.14 4.97 7.50
N ASP A 171 -23.23 4.17 8.06
CA ASP A 171 -21.86 4.63 8.33
C ASP A 171 -21.12 4.82 7.00
N VAL A 172 -20.15 5.74 6.96
CA VAL A 172 -19.44 6.11 5.73
C VAL A 172 -17.95 5.84 5.86
N LEU A 173 -17.38 5.10 4.90
CA LEU A 173 -15.94 5.05 4.65
C LEU A 173 -15.60 5.95 3.46
N LEU A 174 -14.74 6.94 3.71
CA LEU A 174 -14.13 7.76 2.68
C LEU A 174 -12.80 7.12 2.26
N SER A 175 -12.69 6.70 0.99
CA SER A 175 -11.48 6.07 0.45
C SER A 175 -10.73 6.93 -0.55
N HIS A 176 -11.44 7.65 -1.42
CA HIS A 176 -10.78 8.44 -2.45
C HIS A 176 -11.69 9.56 -2.98
N CYS A 177 -11.10 10.74 -3.02
CA CYS A 177 -11.69 11.99 -3.44
C CYS A 177 -10.51 12.73 -4.07
N ARG A 178 -10.32 12.68 -5.41
CA ARG A 178 -9.14 13.28 -6.08
C ARG A 178 -8.75 14.60 -5.43
N LYS A 179 -7.44 14.77 -5.17
CA LYS A 179 -6.82 15.85 -4.39
C LYS A 179 -7.38 17.25 -4.68
N ASP A 180 -7.85 17.50 -5.90
CA ASP A 180 -8.22 18.86 -6.28
C ASP A 180 -9.63 19.33 -5.89
N THR A 181 -10.60 18.47 -5.50
CA THR A 181 -11.99 18.98 -5.42
C THR A 181 -12.99 18.30 -4.49
N ALA A 182 -12.75 17.11 -3.95
CA ALA A 182 -13.89 16.33 -3.45
C ALA A 182 -14.28 16.57 -1.97
N HIS A 183 -13.38 17.04 -1.08
CA HIS A 183 -13.79 17.51 0.26
C HIS A 183 -14.73 18.74 0.20
N ARG A 184 -14.54 19.63 -0.80
CA ARG A 184 -15.44 20.79 -1.04
C ARG A 184 -16.82 20.37 -1.54
N ARG A 185 -16.93 19.24 -2.24
CA ARG A 185 -18.19 18.75 -2.83
C ARG A 185 -19.02 17.91 -1.87
N LEU A 186 -18.38 17.23 -0.90
CA LEU A 186 -19.07 16.39 0.08
C LEU A 186 -19.50 17.14 1.35
N GLY A 187 -19.11 18.41 1.51
CA GLY A 187 -19.51 19.23 2.65
C GLY A 187 -19.04 18.67 4.00
N LEU A 188 -17.87 18.00 4.03
CA LEU A 188 -17.38 17.23 5.19
C LEU A 188 -17.29 18.06 6.49
N GLN A 189 -16.90 19.33 6.40
CA GLN A 189 -16.90 20.23 7.56
C GLN A 189 -18.30 20.46 8.13
N GLY A 190 -19.32 20.54 7.27
CA GLY A 190 -20.73 20.61 7.69
C GLY A 190 -21.25 19.32 8.33
N LEU A 191 -20.53 18.21 8.14
CA LEU A 191 -20.77 16.91 8.80
C LEU A 191 -19.95 16.73 10.09
N GLY A 192 -19.20 17.76 10.51
CA GLY A 192 -18.36 17.71 11.71
C GLY A 192 -17.05 16.95 11.53
N VAL A 193 -16.56 16.80 10.29
CA VAL A 193 -15.26 16.18 9.98
C VAL A 193 -14.16 17.24 9.95
N ASP A 194 -13.14 17.06 10.78
CA ASP A 194 -11.97 17.94 10.85
C ASP A 194 -11.03 17.69 9.66
N LEU A 195 -10.56 18.78 9.06
CA LEU A 195 -9.64 18.77 7.93
C LEU A 195 -8.35 19.55 8.27
N ASP A 196 -7.24 19.23 7.60
CA ASP A 196 -6.04 20.08 7.60
C ASP A 196 -6.16 21.29 6.65
N GLU A 197 -5.11 22.10 6.55
CA GLU A 197 -5.06 23.29 5.69
C GLU A 197 -5.17 22.96 4.18
N ASP A 198 -4.73 21.76 3.79
CA ASP A 198 -4.79 21.25 2.42
C ASP A 198 -6.12 20.53 2.09
N GLY A 199 -6.99 20.37 3.11
CA GLY A 199 -8.31 19.74 2.98
C GLY A 199 -8.30 18.20 3.11
N HIS A 200 -7.24 17.61 3.66
CA HIS A 200 -7.21 16.19 4.01
C HIS A 200 -7.98 15.92 5.29
N VAL A 201 -8.65 14.78 5.36
CA VAL A 201 -9.39 14.32 6.54
C VAL A 201 -8.42 13.90 7.63
N LEU A 202 -8.56 14.54 8.80
CA LEU A 202 -7.80 14.17 9.99
C LEU A 202 -8.39 12.88 10.59
N VAL A 203 -7.51 11.91 10.85
CA VAL A 203 -7.90 10.63 11.44
C VAL A 203 -7.01 10.26 12.63
N SER A 204 -7.60 9.59 13.60
CA SER A 204 -6.88 8.95 14.70
C SER A 204 -6.10 7.71 14.23
N ALA A 205 -5.23 7.14 15.08
CA ALA A 205 -4.53 5.88 14.79
C ALA A 205 -5.46 4.67 14.56
N ALA A 206 -6.74 4.78 14.92
CA ALA A 206 -7.78 3.79 14.63
C ALA A 206 -8.50 4.04 13.29
N MET A 207 -8.05 5.02 12.50
CA MET A 207 -8.63 5.50 11.24
C MET A 207 -10.03 6.14 11.37
N ARG A 208 -10.35 6.62 12.58
CA ARG A 208 -11.61 7.31 12.88
C ARG A 208 -11.47 8.82 12.68
N THR A 209 -12.47 9.45 12.06
CA THR A 209 -12.58 10.93 11.97
C THR A 209 -13.16 11.53 13.26
N SER A 210 -13.31 12.87 13.30
CA SER A 210 -14.03 13.57 14.38
C SER A 210 -15.53 13.30 14.39
N ALA A 211 -16.12 12.91 13.25
CA ALA A 211 -17.52 12.47 13.16
C ALA A 211 -17.63 10.98 13.48
N SER A 212 -18.55 10.61 14.39
CA SER A 212 -18.61 9.26 14.94
C SER A 212 -18.98 8.17 13.95
N THR A 213 -19.68 8.53 12.87
CA THR A 213 -20.22 7.67 11.80
C THR A 213 -19.43 7.78 10.48
N ILE A 214 -18.35 8.58 10.46
CA ILE A 214 -17.50 8.76 9.29
C ILE A 214 -16.09 8.26 9.60
N TRP A 215 -15.60 7.39 8.72
CA TRP A 215 -14.27 6.81 8.72
C TRP A 215 -13.55 7.22 7.44
N ALA A 216 -12.23 7.27 7.47
CA ALA A 216 -11.45 7.65 6.31
C ALA A 216 -10.14 6.86 6.21
N ALA A 217 -9.76 6.50 4.99
CA ALA A 217 -8.52 5.80 4.69
C ALA A 217 -8.05 6.08 3.26
N GLY A 218 -6.74 5.94 3.01
CA GLY A 218 -6.15 6.25 1.70
C GLY A 218 -5.96 7.75 1.49
N ASP A 219 -5.90 8.17 0.24
CA ASP A 219 -5.43 9.49 -0.21
C ASP A 219 -6.32 10.67 0.25
N VAL A 220 -7.49 10.38 0.85
CA VAL A 220 -8.34 11.39 1.47
C VAL A 220 -7.81 11.85 2.84
N THR A 221 -6.85 11.12 3.41
CA THR A 221 -6.26 11.38 4.74
C THR A 221 -4.87 12.01 4.62
N THR A 222 -4.29 12.45 5.74
CA THR A 222 -2.91 12.97 5.80
C THR A 222 -1.84 11.88 5.70
N HIS A 223 -2.23 10.62 5.47
CA HIS A 223 -1.31 9.50 5.38
C HIS A 223 -0.65 9.40 4.00
N ALA A 224 0.44 8.64 3.92
CA ALA A 224 1.19 8.51 2.67
C ALA A 224 0.32 7.92 1.53
N ASP A 225 0.39 8.55 0.35
CA ASP A 225 -0.30 8.14 -0.89
C ASP A 225 0.31 6.86 -1.48
N LEU A 226 0.14 5.74 -0.79
CA LEU A 226 0.70 4.44 -1.18
C LEU A 226 -0.38 3.38 -1.13
N THR A 227 -0.48 2.59 -2.20
CA THR A 227 -1.48 1.51 -2.36
C THR A 227 -1.56 0.58 -1.15
N HIS A 228 -0.40 0.14 -0.62
CA HIS A 228 -0.36 -0.78 0.52
C HIS A 228 -0.79 -0.11 1.84
N VAL A 229 -0.58 1.21 1.98
CA VAL A 229 -1.07 2.00 3.10
C VAL A 229 -2.59 2.12 3.01
N ALA A 230 -3.11 2.51 1.85
CA ALA A 230 -4.53 2.66 1.59
C ALA A 230 -5.30 1.38 1.93
N GLY A 231 -4.85 0.22 1.43
CA GLY A 231 -5.49 -1.06 1.73
C GLY A 231 -5.46 -1.45 3.21
N ALA A 232 -4.29 -1.34 3.86
CA ALA A 232 -4.14 -1.72 5.27
C ALA A 232 -4.98 -0.82 6.21
N TYR A 233 -5.04 0.47 5.90
CA TYR A 233 -5.74 1.46 6.70
C TYR A 233 -7.25 1.33 6.50
N ALA A 234 -7.72 1.08 5.27
CA ALA A 234 -9.14 0.83 5.02
C ALA A 234 -9.64 -0.45 5.70
N SER A 235 -8.85 -1.54 5.67
CA SER A 235 -9.19 -2.77 6.39
C SER A 235 -9.33 -2.52 7.89
N THR A 236 -8.45 -1.69 8.48
CA THR A 236 -8.53 -1.31 9.89
C THR A 236 -9.74 -0.45 10.18
N ALA A 237 -9.97 0.61 9.38
CA ALA A 237 -11.09 1.53 9.51
C ALA A 237 -12.43 0.78 9.47
N VAL A 238 -12.62 -0.06 8.45
CA VAL A 238 -13.85 -0.83 8.28
C VAL A 238 -14.06 -1.85 9.38
N SER A 239 -13.02 -2.58 9.77
CA SER A 239 -13.17 -3.53 10.88
C SER A 239 -13.57 -2.82 12.17
N ASN A 240 -13.03 -1.62 12.42
CA ASN A 240 -13.38 -0.82 13.58
C ASN A 240 -14.82 -0.27 13.49
N ALA A 241 -15.25 0.18 12.30
CA ALA A 241 -16.60 0.64 12.03
C ALA A 241 -17.62 -0.48 12.25
N VAL A 242 -17.47 -1.60 11.54
CA VAL A 242 -18.44 -2.71 11.52
C VAL A 242 -18.52 -3.44 12.86
N LEU A 243 -17.40 -3.62 13.56
CA LEU A 243 -17.34 -4.41 14.80
C LEU A 243 -17.28 -3.55 16.08
N GLY A 244 -17.31 -2.21 15.97
CA GLY A 244 -17.17 -1.31 17.11
C GLY A 244 -15.82 -1.38 17.82
N LEU A 245 -14.75 -1.79 17.11
CA LEU A 245 -13.42 -1.96 17.69
C LEU A 245 -12.62 -0.64 17.73
N ARG A 246 -11.55 -0.63 18.53
CA ARG A 246 -10.60 0.50 18.64
C ARG A 246 -9.17 0.08 18.29
N ARG A 247 -9.01 -0.77 17.27
CA ARG A 247 -7.68 -1.25 16.88
C ARG A 247 -6.90 -0.14 16.21
N SER A 248 -5.70 0.14 16.73
CA SER A 248 -4.75 1.03 16.08
C SER A 248 -3.91 0.28 15.05
N ILE A 249 -3.51 0.97 13.98
CA ILE A 249 -2.53 0.46 13.02
C ILE A 249 -1.21 1.25 13.12
N SER A 250 -0.09 0.58 12.81
CA SER A 250 1.21 1.22 12.80
C SER A 250 1.32 2.24 11.65
N LEU A 251 1.96 3.37 11.95
CA LEU A 251 2.31 4.39 10.97
C LEU A 251 3.71 4.19 10.36
N THR A 252 4.41 3.08 10.70
CA THR A 252 5.66 2.71 10.05
C THR A 252 5.35 2.15 8.67
N VAL A 253 5.64 2.93 7.64
CA VAL A 253 5.33 2.63 6.24
C VAL A 253 6.62 2.30 5.46
N PRO A 254 6.69 1.14 4.77
CA PRO A 254 7.73 0.89 3.79
C PRO A 254 7.53 1.75 2.55
N ARG A 255 8.60 2.37 2.06
CA ARG A 255 8.58 3.14 0.81
C ARG A 255 9.49 2.47 -0.19
N VAL A 256 9.02 2.35 -1.44
CA VAL A 256 9.79 1.78 -2.54
C VAL A 256 9.65 2.68 -3.75
N THR A 257 10.79 3.08 -4.30
CA THR A 257 10.91 3.71 -5.61
C THR A 257 11.41 2.66 -6.58
N TYR A 258 10.55 2.29 -7.54
CA TYR A 258 10.84 1.25 -8.53
C TYR A 258 11.66 1.84 -9.69
N THR A 259 12.93 2.15 -9.42
CA THR A 259 13.95 2.52 -10.41
C THR A 259 14.83 1.31 -10.75
N SER A 260 15.86 1.51 -11.58
CA SER A 260 16.89 0.50 -11.82
C SER A 260 18.26 1.07 -11.40
N PRO A 261 18.85 0.62 -10.27
CA PRO A 261 18.29 -0.31 -9.28
C PRO A 261 17.12 0.28 -8.47
N GLU A 262 16.35 -0.58 -7.80
CA GLU A 262 15.25 -0.17 -6.93
C GLU A 262 15.78 0.45 -5.64
N VAL A 263 15.00 1.33 -5.00
CA VAL A 263 15.33 1.94 -3.72
C VAL A 263 14.18 1.71 -2.74
N ALA A 264 14.44 1.00 -1.65
CA ALA A 264 13.50 0.80 -0.57
C ALA A 264 13.99 1.45 0.73
N ALA A 265 13.07 1.97 1.53
CA ALA A 265 13.38 2.61 2.80
C ALA A 265 12.26 2.42 3.82
N VAL A 266 12.65 2.28 5.08
CA VAL A 266 11.73 2.15 6.22
C VAL A 266 12.28 2.96 7.39
N GLY A 267 11.42 3.68 8.11
CA GLY A 267 11.80 4.36 9.34
C GLY A 267 12.88 5.43 9.13
N VAL A 268 13.84 5.48 10.07
CA VAL A 268 14.99 6.40 10.01
C VAL A 268 15.97 5.95 8.92
N THR A 269 16.34 6.86 8.01
CA THR A 269 17.22 6.56 6.86
C THR A 269 18.59 7.24 6.91
N SER A 270 18.82 8.15 7.86
CA SER A 270 20.09 8.87 8.03
C SER A 270 20.54 8.94 9.49
N VAL A 271 21.87 8.90 9.69
CA VAL A 271 22.53 9.11 10.99
C VAL A 271 22.72 10.60 11.25
N GLY A 272 21.63 11.31 11.54
CA GLY A 272 21.66 12.74 11.93
C GLY A 272 21.67 13.00 13.45
N GLY A 273 21.44 11.97 14.26
CA GLY A 273 21.24 12.10 15.71
C GLY A 273 22.37 11.51 16.56
N ARG A 274 22.64 12.11 17.73
CA ARG A 274 23.59 11.56 18.71
C ARG A 274 23.13 10.16 19.16
N GLY A 275 24.06 9.20 19.16
CA GLY A 275 23.81 7.84 19.67
C GLY A 275 23.21 6.86 18.68
N LEU A 276 23.12 7.22 17.39
CA LEU A 276 22.78 6.30 16.31
C LEU A 276 24.06 5.69 15.71
N ARG A 277 23.97 4.41 15.33
CA ARG A 277 24.99 3.71 14.55
C ARG A 277 24.39 3.28 13.22
N GLU A 278 25.26 3.04 12.25
CA GLU A 278 24.87 2.41 10.99
C GLU A 278 25.65 1.11 10.79
N SER A 279 25.01 0.15 10.12
CA SER A 279 25.66 -1.03 9.58
C SER A 279 25.29 -1.13 8.11
N VAL A 280 26.30 -1.24 7.25
CA VAL A 280 26.13 -1.18 5.79
C VAL A 280 26.83 -2.39 5.17
N VAL A 281 26.12 -3.10 4.29
CA VAL A 281 26.68 -4.16 3.45
C VAL A 281 26.49 -3.75 2.00
N GLN A 282 27.60 -3.63 1.26
CA GLN A 282 27.56 -3.43 -0.19
C GLN A 282 27.11 -4.72 -0.86
N HIS A 283 26.32 -4.63 -1.93
CA HIS A 283 25.82 -5.82 -2.64
C HIS A 283 26.93 -6.60 -3.35
N SER A 284 28.10 -5.99 -3.58
CA SER A 284 29.34 -6.69 -3.96
C SER A 284 29.88 -7.67 -2.89
N HIS A 285 29.25 -7.74 -1.72
CA HIS A 285 29.50 -8.74 -0.68
C HIS A 285 28.26 -9.60 -0.39
N ALA A 286 27.26 -9.58 -1.27
CA ALA A 286 26.06 -10.41 -1.17
C ALA A 286 26.09 -11.47 -2.27
N ASP A 287 26.17 -12.74 -1.87
CA ASP A 287 26.40 -13.85 -2.81
C ASP A 287 25.36 -13.93 -3.92
N ARG A 288 24.08 -13.60 -3.64
CA ARG A 288 23.04 -13.57 -4.68
C ARG A 288 23.30 -12.48 -5.72
N ALA A 289 23.68 -11.28 -5.29
CA ALA A 289 23.95 -10.16 -6.17
C ALA A 289 25.18 -10.43 -7.06
N ILE A 290 26.23 -11.03 -6.49
CA ILE A 290 27.42 -11.48 -7.24
C ILE A 290 27.05 -12.57 -8.24
N THR A 291 26.27 -13.58 -7.82
CA THR A 291 25.85 -14.70 -8.68
C THR A 291 25.07 -14.24 -9.91
N GLU A 292 24.29 -13.17 -9.79
CA GLU A 292 23.52 -12.59 -10.90
C GLU A 292 24.25 -11.45 -11.62
N GLY A 293 25.46 -11.07 -11.19
CA GLY A 293 26.21 -9.94 -11.75
C GLY A 293 25.51 -8.59 -11.54
N GLN A 294 24.73 -8.44 -10.47
CA GLN A 294 23.95 -7.24 -10.14
C GLN A 294 24.37 -6.67 -8.79
N GLU A 295 25.64 -6.28 -8.69
CA GLU A 295 26.30 -5.89 -7.43
C GLU A 295 26.11 -4.40 -7.06
N GLU A 296 25.52 -3.61 -7.96
CA GLU A 296 25.27 -2.19 -7.73
C GLU A 296 24.22 -1.98 -6.64
N GLY A 297 24.67 -1.56 -5.45
CA GLY A 297 23.77 -1.25 -4.35
C GLY A 297 24.33 -1.54 -2.97
N PHE A 298 23.48 -1.33 -1.96
CA PHE A 298 23.80 -1.59 -0.56
C PHE A 298 22.54 -1.83 0.26
N SER A 299 22.71 -2.53 1.38
CA SER A 299 21.72 -2.60 2.46
C SER A 299 22.28 -1.91 3.70
N ARG A 300 21.54 -0.94 4.22
CA ARG A 300 21.91 -0.13 5.40
C ARG A 300 20.86 -0.28 6.48
N LEU A 301 21.30 -0.55 7.71
CA LEU A 301 20.51 -0.47 8.93
C LEU A 301 20.90 0.76 9.75
N ILE A 302 19.90 1.44 10.31
CA ILE A 302 20.07 2.50 11.30
C ILE A 302 19.68 1.94 12.68
N ILE A 303 20.63 2.02 13.61
CA ILE A 303 20.63 1.26 14.85
C ILE A 303 20.73 2.22 16.04
N GLY A 304 19.79 2.09 16.96
CA GLY A 304 19.73 2.88 18.18
C GLY A 304 20.42 2.23 19.38
N ARG A 305 20.04 2.71 20.57
CA ARG A 305 20.47 2.14 21.85
C ARG A 305 20.03 0.68 21.97
N GLY A 306 20.91 -0.16 22.52
CA GLY A 306 20.62 -1.57 22.76
C GLY A 306 20.50 -2.42 21.48
N GLY A 307 21.03 -1.94 20.35
CA GLY A 307 20.96 -2.66 19.07
C GLY A 307 19.60 -2.57 18.37
N ARG A 308 18.66 -1.76 18.88
CA ARG A 308 17.32 -1.61 18.29
C ARG A 308 17.39 -1.07 16.86
N ILE A 309 16.72 -1.75 15.94
CA ILE A 309 16.60 -1.32 14.54
C ILE A 309 15.55 -0.19 14.47
N LEU A 310 15.95 0.97 13.95
CA LEU A 310 15.11 2.16 13.82
C LEU A 310 14.67 2.43 12.38
N GLY A 311 15.35 1.81 11.42
CA GLY A 311 15.08 1.96 10.01
C GLY A 311 16.26 1.52 9.16
N GLY A 312 16.20 1.86 7.88
CA GLY A 312 17.22 1.48 6.93
C GLY A 312 16.87 1.85 5.50
N THR A 313 17.82 1.57 4.62
CA THR A 313 17.72 1.80 3.17
C THR A 313 18.33 0.63 2.44
N ILE A 314 17.66 0.15 1.41
CA ILE A 314 18.08 -0.95 0.56
C ILE A 314 18.07 -0.40 -0.87
N VAL A 315 19.22 -0.43 -1.53
CA VAL A 315 19.38 -0.08 -2.93
C VAL A 315 19.91 -1.31 -3.63
N GLY A 316 19.22 -1.77 -4.67
CA GLY A 316 19.65 -2.94 -5.43
C GLY A 316 18.50 -3.61 -6.18
N PRO A 317 18.77 -4.73 -6.86
CA PRO A 317 17.74 -5.50 -7.54
C PRO A 317 16.73 -6.01 -6.53
N ARG A 318 15.44 -5.92 -6.89
CA ARG A 318 14.32 -6.38 -6.05
C ARG A 318 14.34 -5.79 -4.64
N ALA A 319 14.88 -4.58 -4.45
CA ALA A 319 14.87 -3.89 -3.16
C ALA A 319 13.45 -3.74 -2.62
N GLY A 320 12.40 -3.76 -3.44
CA GLY A 320 11.01 -3.73 -3.03
C GLY A 320 10.51 -4.97 -2.25
N GLU A 321 11.24 -6.09 -2.25
CA GLU A 321 10.85 -7.33 -1.56
C GLU A 321 11.40 -7.42 -0.13
N SER A 322 12.62 -6.91 0.09
CA SER A 322 13.32 -6.92 1.38
C SER A 322 12.76 -5.99 2.50
N PRO A 323 12.08 -4.85 2.24
CA PRO A 323 11.66 -3.94 3.30
C PRO A 323 10.55 -4.51 4.18
N ALA A 324 9.89 -5.60 3.80
CA ALA A 324 8.88 -6.24 4.65
C ALA A 324 9.48 -6.69 6.00
N GLU A 325 10.66 -7.32 5.97
CA GLU A 325 11.38 -7.73 7.17
C GLU A 325 11.86 -6.52 7.98
N LEU A 326 12.43 -5.52 7.32
CA LEU A 326 12.86 -4.29 7.98
C LEU A 326 11.66 -3.56 8.64
N THR A 327 10.51 -3.54 7.98
CA THR A 327 9.26 -2.98 8.52
C THR A 327 8.82 -3.73 9.76
N LEU A 328 8.84 -5.06 9.73
CA LEU A 328 8.54 -5.88 10.89
C LEU A 328 9.50 -5.58 12.05
N ALA A 329 10.80 -5.51 11.79
CA ALA A 329 11.82 -5.22 12.79
C ALA A 329 11.60 -3.86 13.46
N VAL A 330 11.37 -2.80 12.67
CA VAL A 330 11.12 -1.45 13.18
C VAL A 330 9.82 -1.40 14.01
N GLN A 331 8.73 -1.97 13.47
CA GLN A 331 7.41 -1.98 14.14
C GLN A 331 7.44 -2.76 15.46
N ARG A 332 8.11 -3.91 15.48
CA ARG A 332 8.24 -4.77 16.66
C ARG A 332 9.39 -4.40 17.57
N LYS A 333 10.14 -3.34 17.24
CA LYS A 333 11.26 -2.82 18.03
C LYS A 333 12.38 -3.85 18.21
N LEU A 334 12.58 -4.73 17.22
CA LEU A 334 13.59 -5.78 17.25
C LEU A 334 15.00 -5.18 17.21
N SER A 335 15.94 -5.91 17.78
CA SER A 335 17.37 -5.62 17.72
C SER A 335 18.05 -6.31 16.53
N THR A 336 19.28 -5.88 16.22
CA THR A 336 20.17 -6.57 15.28
C THR A 336 20.48 -8.01 15.72
N THR A 337 20.48 -8.29 17.02
CA THR A 337 20.66 -9.67 17.54
C THR A 337 19.42 -10.53 17.28
N ASP A 338 18.22 -9.97 17.44
CA ASP A 338 16.97 -10.69 17.13
C ASP A 338 16.92 -11.05 15.65
N LEU A 339 17.26 -10.11 14.76
CA LEU A 339 17.30 -10.34 13.32
C LEU A 339 18.42 -11.32 12.92
N ALA A 340 19.61 -11.20 13.52
CA ALA A 340 20.73 -12.12 13.28
C ALA A 340 20.42 -13.56 13.70
N ALA A 341 19.52 -13.77 14.66
CA ALA A 341 19.13 -15.10 15.14
C ALA A 341 18.12 -15.82 14.22
N VAL A 342 17.54 -15.13 13.23
CA VAL A 342 16.59 -15.71 12.27
C VAL A 342 17.34 -16.44 11.16
N ILE A 343 16.91 -17.68 10.88
CA ILE A 343 17.41 -18.46 9.74
C ILE A 343 16.83 -17.89 8.45
N HIS A 344 17.70 -17.42 7.56
CA HIS A 344 17.33 -16.93 6.24
C HIS A 344 17.53 -18.00 5.16
N PRO A 345 16.66 -18.07 4.14
CA PRO A 345 16.99 -18.80 2.92
C PRO A 345 18.23 -18.18 2.27
N TYR A 346 19.08 -19.01 1.66
CA TYR A 346 20.35 -18.57 1.09
C TYR A 346 20.60 -19.27 -0.27
N PRO A 347 21.10 -18.55 -1.29
CA PRO A 347 21.37 -17.11 -1.32
C PRO A 347 20.15 -16.29 -1.79
N THR A 348 19.91 -15.13 -1.18
CA THR A 348 18.86 -14.16 -1.57
C THR A 348 19.34 -12.71 -1.56
N TYR A 349 18.61 -11.79 -2.21
CA TYR A 349 18.89 -10.34 -2.13
C TYR A 349 18.66 -9.77 -0.72
N ASN A 350 17.87 -10.45 0.11
CA ASN A 350 17.66 -10.05 1.49
C ASN A 350 18.88 -10.34 2.39
N ASP A 351 19.81 -11.20 1.95
CA ASP A 351 20.99 -11.58 2.72
C ASP A 351 21.85 -10.37 3.09
N ALA A 352 21.92 -9.34 2.24
CA ALA A 352 22.66 -8.12 2.55
C ALA A 352 22.08 -7.38 3.77
N LEU A 353 20.75 -7.39 3.96
CA LEU A 353 20.09 -6.80 5.13
C LEU A 353 20.41 -7.63 6.39
N TRP A 354 20.32 -8.95 6.28
CA TRP A 354 20.65 -9.87 7.38
C TRP A 354 22.13 -9.81 7.76
N ASN A 355 23.03 -9.74 6.79
CA ASN A 355 24.47 -9.58 6.98
C ASN A 355 24.79 -8.25 7.68
N ALA A 356 24.05 -7.17 7.39
CA ALA A 356 24.21 -5.90 8.11
C ALA A 356 23.83 -6.06 9.60
N ALA A 357 22.80 -6.85 9.91
CA ALA A 357 22.43 -7.16 11.29
C ALA A 357 23.49 -8.04 11.99
N LEU A 358 23.98 -9.08 11.32
CA LEU A 358 25.06 -9.93 11.80
C LEU A 358 26.34 -9.15 12.08
N ALA A 359 26.69 -8.20 11.22
CA ALA A 359 27.88 -7.36 11.39
C ALA A 359 27.79 -6.53 12.69
N ASP A 360 26.70 -5.80 12.94
CA ASP A 360 26.52 -5.05 14.19
C ASP A 360 26.45 -5.96 15.42
N ALA A 361 25.76 -7.11 15.32
CA ALA A 361 25.68 -8.08 16.41
C ALA A 361 27.07 -8.65 16.78
N ARG A 362 27.94 -8.91 15.79
CA ARG A 362 29.32 -9.35 16.02
C ARG A 362 30.17 -8.25 16.65
N THR A 363 30.08 -7.01 16.18
CA THR A 363 30.79 -5.88 16.80
C THR A 363 30.43 -5.71 18.28
N ALA A 364 29.18 -5.97 18.66
CA ALA A 364 28.79 -5.97 20.07
C ALA A 364 29.51 -7.05 20.90
N LEU A 365 29.73 -8.24 20.34
CA LEU A 365 30.46 -9.34 20.98
C LEU A 365 31.98 -9.09 21.05
N GLU A 366 32.53 -8.35 20.09
CA GLU A 366 33.95 -7.99 20.06
C GLU A 366 34.32 -6.90 21.09
N SER A 367 33.33 -6.31 21.77
CA SER A 367 33.58 -5.37 22.84
C SER A 367 34.42 -6.00 23.96
N ARG A 368 35.41 -5.26 24.49
CA ARG A 368 36.31 -5.71 25.58
C ARG A 368 35.57 -6.42 26.74
N PRO A 369 34.49 -5.87 27.32
CA PRO A 369 33.78 -6.55 28.40
C PRO A 369 33.14 -7.88 27.95
N ALA A 370 32.58 -7.94 26.74
CA ALA A 370 32.01 -9.17 26.20
C ALA A 370 33.09 -10.25 25.96
N MET A 371 34.24 -9.86 25.40
CA MET A 371 35.37 -10.77 25.17
C MET A 371 35.95 -11.34 26.47
N ILE A 372 36.01 -10.54 27.54
CA ILE A 372 36.42 -11.02 28.87
C ILE A 372 35.43 -12.05 29.41
N ALA A 373 34.13 -11.74 29.37
CA ALA A 373 33.08 -12.65 29.83
C ALA A 373 33.07 -13.96 29.03
N LEU A 374 33.19 -13.89 27.71
CA LEU A 374 33.26 -15.05 26.82
C LEU A 374 34.50 -15.90 27.14
N SER A 375 35.66 -15.29 27.35
CA SER A 375 36.89 -16.00 27.74
C SER A 375 36.72 -16.75 29.07
N LEU A 376 36.06 -16.14 30.06
CA LEU A 376 35.76 -16.78 31.34
C LEU A 376 34.78 -17.96 31.17
N LEU A 377 33.71 -17.77 30.38
CA LEU A 377 32.75 -18.82 30.08
C LEU A 377 33.42 -20.00 29.36
N ILE A 378 34.25 -19.74 28.35
CA ILE A 378 35.01 -20.80 27.64
C ILE A 378 35.91 -21.55 28.62
N ARG A 379 36.61 -20.86 29.52
CA ARG A 379 37.44 -21.50 30.56
C ARG A 379 36.60 -22.37 31.50
N LEU A 380 35.44 -21.90 31.93
CA LEU A 380 34.52 -22.67 32.79
C LEU A 380 33.97 -23.90 32.08
N THR A 381 33.54 -23.76 30.82
CA THR A 381 33.04 -24.88 30.01
C THR A 381 34.14 -25.91 29.76
N ARG A 382 35.37 -25.48 29.44
CA ARG A 382 36.53 -26.38 29.33
C ARG A 382 36.80 -27.12 30.64
N ARG A 383 36.72 -26.45 31.80
CA ARG A 383 36.85 -27.08 33.12
C ARG A 383 35.74 -28.11 33.41
N ARG A 384 34.50 -27.84 32.99
CA ARG A 384 33.37 -28.79 33.15
C ARG A 384 33.54 -30.02 32.27
N VAL A 385 33.93 -29.84 31.00
CA VAL A 385 34.15 -30.95 30.06
C VAL A 385 35.30 -31.84 30.51
N THR A 386 36.41 -31.25 30.99
CA THR A 386 37.55 -32.01 31.52
C THR A 386 37.19 -32.81 32.77
N ARG A 387 36.42 -32.24 33.71
CA ARG A 387 35.90 -32.98 34.88
C ARG A 387 34.97 -34.15 34.51
N ARG A 388 34.11 -33.97 33.49
CA ARG A 388 33.21 -35.06 33.02
C ARG A 388 33.95 -36.20 32.31
N ARG A 389 35.15 -35.95 31.78
CA ARG A 389 35.97 -36.95 31.08
C ARG A 389 36.98 -37.66 31.98
N GLN A 390 37.08 -37.29 33.26
CA GLN A 390 37.86 -38.09 34.21
C GLN A 390 37.12 -39.40 34.48
N PRO A 391 37.77 -40.57 34.33
CA PRO A 391 37.14 -41.85 34.66
C PRO A 391 36.72 -41.85 36.14
N PRO A 392 35.65 -42.59 36.51
CA PRO A 392 35.30 -42.74 37.92
C PRO A 392 36.52 -43.23 38.68
N ALA A 393 36.80 -42.62 39.83
CA ALA A 393 37.89 -43.04 40.68
C ALA A 393 37.70 -44.54 40.96
N VAL A 394 38.66 -45.35 40.50
CA VAL A 394 38.70 -46.78 40.79
C VAL A 394 38.96 -46.88 42.29
N GLY A 395 37.90 -47.19 43.03
CA GLY A 395 37.95 -47.51 44.45
C GLY A 395 38.25 -48.98 44.67
#